data_AF-A0A3D1GV42-F1
#
_entry.id   AF-A0A3D1GV42-F1
#
_cell.length_a   1.000
_cell.length_b   1.000
_cell.length_c   1.000
_cell.angle_alpha   90.00
_cell.angle_beta   90.00
_cell.angle_gamma   90.00
#
_symmetry.space_group_name_H-M   'P 1'
#
loop_
_entity.id
_entity.type
_entity.pdbx_description
1 polymer ?
#
loop_
_entity_poly.entity_id
_entity_poly.type
_entity_poly.pdbx_seq_one_letter_code
_entity_poly.pdbx_strand_id
1 'polypeptide(L)'
;YVTHDQIEAMTLADRVVVMNKGLIQQIGTPTEIYDRPANLFVAGFIGNPAMNLVEGQVKKGCFSADNITVKGLKLKDGPATLGFRAEDAKITDTPATAQITAPTYAMELLGDATMVTVIAGNALVAVKAHKEFRTEIGSEVHISVPEASCHLFDSQTGERLGG
;
A
#
# COMPACT_ATOMS: atom_id res chain seq x y z
N TYR A 1 -19.95 2.38 20.15
CA TYR A 1 -18.60 2.72 20.64
C TYR A 1 -17.97 3.69 19.65
N VAL A 2 -17.30 4.75 20.10
CA VAL A 2 -16.66 5.76 19.23
C VAL A 2 -15.22 5.89 19.70
N THR A 3 -14.27 5.76 18.79
CA THR A 3 -12.83 5.89 19.07
C THR A 3 -12.12 6.54 17.88
N HIS A 4 -10.95 7.12 18.15
CA HIS A 4 -10.00 7.58 17.14
C HIS A 4 -8.82 6.60 16.98
N ASP A 5 -8.75 5.56 17.83
CA ASP A 5 -7.77 4.49 17.73
C ASP A 5 -8.30 3.40 16.81
N GLN A 6 -7.65 3.26 15.66
CA GLN A 6 -7.99 2.22 14.70
C GLN A 6 -7.80 0.81 15.27
N ILE A 7 -6.85 0.57 16.17
CA ILE A 7 -6.61 -0.77 16.74
C ILE A 7 -7.83 -1.21 17.56
N GLU A 8 -8.39 -0.30 18.36
CA GLU A 8 -9.62 -0.56 19.11
C GLU A 8 -10.80 -0.84 18.17
N ALA A 9 -10.97 -0.02 17.13
CA ALA A 9 -12.04 -0.19 16.15
C ALA A 9 -11.95 -1.53 15.42
N MET A 10 -10.75 -1.96 15.06
CA MET A 10 -10.51 -3.18 14.28
C MET A 10 -10.55 -4.46 15.13
N THR A 11 -10.37 -4.35 16.45
CA THR A 11 -10.33 -5.51 17.36
C THR A 11 -11.67 -5.79 18.02
N LEU A 12 -12.45 -4.75 18.34
CA LEU A 12 -13.62 -4.87 19.22
C LEU A 12 -14.96 -4.85 18.48
N ALA A 13 -15.00 -4.39 17.23
CA ALA A 13 -16.26 -4.12 16.54
C ALA A 13 -16.63 -5.22 15.54
N ASP A 14 -17.90 -5.64 15.56
CA ASP A 14 -18.46 -6.49 14.49
C ASP A 14 -18.54 -5.74 13.15
N ARG A 15 -18.76 -4.42 13.24
CA ARG A 15 -18.78 -3.50 12.10
C ARG A 15 -18.16 -2.17 12.47
N VAL A 16 -17.38 -1.63 11.54
CA VAL A 16 -16.71 -0.34 11.62
C VAL A 16 -17.37 0.63 10.64
N VAL A 17 -17.65 1.85 11.11
CA VAL A 17 -18.07 2.97 10.29
C VAL A 17 -16.91 3.95 10.23
N VAL A 18 -16.25 4.04 9.08
CA VAL A 18 -15.17 5.01 8.85
C VAL A 18 -15.80 6.31 8.35
N MET A 19 -15.47 7.43 9.01
CA MET A 19 -15.99 8.75 8.67
C MET A 19 -14.87 9.74 8.44
N ASN A 20 -15.08 10.67 7.51
CA ASN A 20 -14.19 11.79 7.24
C ASN A 20 -15.02 13.07 7.04
N LYS A 21 -14.68 14.15 7.75
CA LYS A 21 -15.38 15.45 7.69
C LYS A 21 -16.91 15.33 7.82
N GLY A 22 -17.38 14.45 8.70
CA GLY A 22 -18.81 14.22 8.95
C GLY A 22 -19.52 13.35 7.91
N LEU A 23 -18.82 12.85 6.88
CA LEU A 23 -19.36 11.97 5.87
C LEU A 23 -18.86 10.55 6.05
N ILE A 24 -19.75 9.57 5.95
CA ILE A 24 -19.39 8.14 5.96
C ILE A 24 -18.58 7.84 4.70
N GLN A 25 -17.40 7.26 4.90
CA GLN A 25 -16.51 6.84 3.82
C GLN A 25 -16.71 5.36 3.52
N GLN A 26 -16.86 4.53 4.55
CA GLN A 26 -17.10 3.10 4.40
C GLN A 26 -17.76 2.51 5.64
N ILE A 27 -18.58 1.48 5.44
CA ILE A 27 -19.12 0.64 6.51
C ILE A 27 -18.86 -0.80 6.15
N GLY A 28 -18.26 -1.56 7.06
CA GLY A 28 -17.97 -2.98 6.84
C GLY A 28 -17.48 -3.66 8.11
N THR A 29 -17.19 -4.95 8.04
CA THR A 29 -16.40 -5.65 9.07
C THR A 29 -14.97 -5.10 9.11
N PRO A 30 -14.22 -5.26 10.21
CA PRO A 30 -12.80 -4.89 10.24
C PRO A 30 -12.01 -5.44 9.05
N THR A 31 -12.22 -6.69 8.69
CA THR A 31 -11.57 -7.32 7.53
C THR A 31 -11.94 -6.63 6.21
N GLU A 32 -13.21 -6.31 5.97
CA GLU A 32 -13.62 -5.58 4.75
C GLU A 32 -13.01 -4.18 4.68
N ILE A 33 -12.92 -3.47 5.81
CA ILE A 33 -12.28 -2.15 5.89
C ILE A 33 -10.79 -2.25 5.58
N TYR A 34 -10.11 -3.27 6.10
CA TYR A 34 -8.67 -3.48 5.89
C TYR A 34 -8.34 -3.94 4.46
N ASP A 35 -8.99 -5.01 4.01
CA ASP A 35 -8.66 -5.74 2.79
C ASP A 35 -9.25 -5.07 1.55
N ARG A 36 -10.35 -4.34 1.69
CA ARG A 36 -11.08 -3.75 0.55
C ARG A 36 -11.49 -2.31 0.85
N PRO A 37 -10.51 -1.40 1.07
CA PRO A 37 -10.81 0.00 1.31
C PRO A 37 -11.56 0.62 0.12
N ALA A 38 -12.65 1.33 0.39
CA ALA A 38 -13.53 1.89 -0.63
C ALA A 38 -12.87 3.04 -1.42
N ASN A 39 -11.97 3.78 -0.78
CA ASN A 39 -11.30 4.94 -1.35
C ASN A 39 -9.93 5.18 -0.71
N LEU A 40 -9.17 6.13 -1.27
CA LEU A 40 -7.83 6.51 -0.83
C LEU A 40 -7.79 6.92 0.64
N PHE A 41 -8.83 7.59 1.15
CA PHE A 41 -8.87 7.97 2.55
C PHE A 41 -8.88 6.75 3.45
N VAL A 42 -9.77 5.78 3.20
CA VAL A 42 -9.82 4.56 4.03
C VAL A 42 -8.52 3.77 3.91
N ALA A 43 -7.96 3.65 2.70
CA ALA A 43 -6.69 2.95 2.45
C ALA A 43 -5.51 3.58 3.22
N GLY A 44 -5.42 4.91 3.21
CA GLY A 44 -4.36 5.66 3.88
C GLY A 44 -4.59 5.88 5.38
N PHE A 45 -5.82 5.65 5.87
CA PHE A 45 -6.16 5.83 7.29
C PHE A 45 -6.05 4.53 8.09
N ILE A 46 -6.40 3.39 7.49
CA ILE A 46 -6.47 2.09 8.17
C ILE A 46 -5.17 1.33 7.97
N GLY A 47 -4.62 0.78 9.06
CA GLY A 47 -3.39 -0.02 9.09
C GLY A 47 -2.21 0.71 9.76
N ASN A 48 -1.23 -0.06 10.22
CA ASN A 48 0.02 0.49 10.74
C ASN A 48 1.23 -0.39 10.31
N PRO A 49 2.03 0.04 9.33
CA PRO A 49 1.88 1.28 8.56
C PRO A 49 0.59 1.28 7.72
N ALA A 50 0.13 2.48 7.34
CA ALA A 50 -0.97 2.63 6.39
C ALA A 50 -0.60 2.04 5.01
N MET A 51 -1.60 1.87 4.13
CA MET A 51 -1.35 1.38 2.78
C MET A 51 -0.33 2.26 2.05
N ASN A 52 0.62 1.65 1.35
CA ASN A 52 1.48 2.38 0.43
C ASN A 52 0.62 2.90 -0.72
N LEU A 53 0.65 4.20 -0.98
CA LEU A 53 -0.13 4.83 -2.05
C LEU A 53 0.82 5.57 -2.98
N VAL A 54 0.91 5.14 -4.25
CA VAL A 54 1.81 5.70 -5.25
C VAL A 54 1.01 6.21 -6.45
N GLU A 55 1.19 7.47 -6.79
CA GLU A 55 0.58 8.08 -7.97
C GLU A 55 1.36 7.72 -9.23
N GLY A 56 0.66 7.43 -10.33
CA GLY A 56 1.30 7.07 -11.59
C GLY A 56 0.33 6.99 -12.76
N GLN A 57 0.76 6.30 -13.80
CA GLN A 57 0.01 6.13 -15.05
C GLN A 57 -0.19 4.66 -15.35
N VAL A 58 -1.40 4.30 -15.78
CA VAL A 58 -1.72 2.98 -16.33
C VAL A 58 -1.74 3.06 -17.85
N LYS A 59 -1.02 2.13 -18.50
CA LYS A 59 -1.04 1.95 -19.96
C LYS A 59 -1.00 0.48 -20.30
N LYS A 60 -2.01 -0.03 -21.02
CA LYS A 60 -2.16 -1.43 -21.42
C LYS A 60 -2.01 -2.40 -20.24
N GLY A 61 -2.64 -2.09 -19.11
CA GLY A 61 -2.58 -2.90 -17.88
C GLY A 61 -1.22 -2.89 -17.16
N CYS A 62 -0.36 -1.93 -17.48
CA CYS A 62 0.89 -1.69 -16.78
C CYS A 62 0.79 -0.35 -16.04
N PHE A 63 0.88 -0.37 -14.72
CA PHE A 63 1.09 0.83 -13.90
C PHE A 63 2.59 1.16 -13.88
N SER A 64 2.93 2.45 -13.99
CA SER A 64 4.31 2.93 -13.88
C SER A 64 4.40 4.30 -13.23
N ALA A 65 5.42 4.46 -12.39
CA ALA A 65 5.94 5.72 -11.88
C ALA A 65 7.45 5.57 -11.63
N ASP A 66 8.14 6.60 -11.13
CA ASP A 66 9.58 6.51 -10.84
C ASP A 66 9.87 5.34 -9.89
N ASN A 67 10.87 4.52 -10.22
CA ASN A 67 11.28 3.33 -9.47
C ASN A 67 10.23 2.22 -9.30
N ILE A 68 9.02 2.32 -9.88
CA ILE A 68 7.97 1.31 -9.75
C ILE A 68 7.29 0.98 -11.09
N THR A 69 7.12 -0.31 -11.37
CA THR A 69 6.36 -0.80 -12.53
C THR A 69 5.64 -2.09 -12.17
N VAL A 70 4.30 -2.08 -12.25
CA VAL A 70 3.45 -3.26 -11.97
C VAL A 70 2.66 -3.61 -13.23
N LYS A 71 2.77 -4.86 -13.69
CA LYS A 71 2.12 -5.37 -14.90
C LYS A 71 0.90 -6.23 -14.53
N GLY A 72 0.07 -6.55 -15.52
CA GLY A 72 -1.05 -7.50 -15.39
C GLY A 72 -2.31 -6.92 -14.75
N LEU A 73 -2.35 -5.61 -14.52
CA LEU A 73 -3.48 -4.91 -13.93
C LEU A 73 -4.65 -4.82 -14.92
N LYS A 74 -5.86 -5.14 -14.48
CA LYS A 74 -7.08 -5.07 -15.29
C LYS A 74 -7.75 -3.70 -15.16
N LEU A 75 -7.17 -2.70 -15.81
CA LEU A 75 -7.66 -1.32 -15.78
C LEU A 75 -7.63 -0.64 -17.14
N LYS A 76 -8.41 0.44 -17.24
CA LYS A 76 -8.33 1.39 -18.35
C LYS A 76 -7.06 2.22 -18.25
N ASP A 77 -6.58 2.68 -19.40
CA ASP A 77 -5.46 3.59 -19.49
C ASP A 77 -5.81 4.96 -18.86
N GLY A 78 -4.83 5.58 -18.20
CA GLY A 78 -4.99 6.88 -17.57
C GLY A 78 -4.25 7.00 -16.23
N PRO A 79 -4.36 8.18 -15.57
CA PRO A 79 -3.80 8.38 -14.24
C PRO A 79 -4.51 7.49 -13.21
N ALA A 80 -3.74 6.90 -12.31
CA ALA A 80 -4.28 6.11 -11.20
C ALA A 80 -3.34 6.20 -10.00
N THR A 81 -3.87 5.86 -8.82
CA THR A 81 -3.07 5.65 -7.61
C THR A 81 -3.04 4.16 -7.30
N LEU A 82 -1.84 3.59 -7.23
CA LEU A 82 -1.60 2.21 -6.85
C LEU A 82 -1.47 2.10 -5.33
N GLY A 83 -2.25 1.20 -4.73
CA GLY A 83 -2.23 0.86 -3.32
C GLY A 83 -1.74 -0.56 -3.07
N PHE A 84 -0.92 -0.78 -2.05
CA PHE A 84 -0.62 -2.14 -1.53
C PHE A 84 -0.15 -2.06 -0.07
N ARG A 85 -0.37 -3.12 0.72
CA ARG A 85 0.07 -3.16 2.12
C ARG A 85 1.55 -3.51 2.23
N ALA A 86 2.21 -3.06 3.30
CA ALA A 86 3.63 -3.32 3.51
C ALA A 86 3.94 -4.82 3.64
N GLU A 87 3.02 -5.58 4.22
CA GLU A 87 3.10 -7.03 4.41
C GLU A 87 2.77 -7.86 3.17
N ASP A 88 2.14 -7.25 2.16
CA ASP A 88 1.84 -7.90 0.88
C ASP A 88 3.02 -7.85 -0.11
N ALA A 89 3.93 -6.90 0.11
CA ALA A 89 5.17 -6.77 -0.65
C ALA A 89 6.31 -7.53 0.03
N LYS A 90 7.33 -7.90 -0.75
CA LYS A 90 8.47 -8.69 -0.25
C LYS A 90 9.78 -8.20 -0.85
N ILE A 91 10.82 -8.13 -0.03
CA ILE A 91 12.19 -7.99 -0.53
C ILE A 91 12.55 -9.27 -1.31
N THR A 92 13.20 -9.09 -2.47
CA THR A 92 13.65 -10.18 -3.34
C THR A 92 15.11 -9.98 -3.74
N ASP A 93 15.87 -11.07 -3.79
CA ASP A 93 17.25 -11.06 -4.32
C ASP A 93 17.27 -11.22 -5.85
N THR A 94 16.10 -11.31 -6.50
CA THR A 94 15.97 -11.50 -7.95
C THR A 94 15.40 -10.24 -8.62
N PRO A 95 16.26 -9.32 -9.14
CA PRO A 95 15.83 -8.06 -9.73
C PRO A 95 14.80 -8.22 -10.85
N ALA A 96 14.91 -9.28 -11.66
CA ALA A 96 14.00 -9.57 -12.76
C ALA A 96 12.53 -9.80 -12.34
N THR A 97 12.30 -10.12 -11.07
CA THR A 97 10.95 -10.34 -10.51
C THR A 97 10.40 -9.12 -9.78
N ALA A 98 11.22 -8.09 -9.58
CA ALA A 98 10.86 -6.93 -8.78
C ALA A 98 9.98 -5.95 -9.55
N GLN A 99 9.02 -5.38 -8.84
CA GLN A 99 8.19 -4.28 -9.34
C GLN A 99 8.74 -2.93 -8.88
N ILE A 100 9.50 -2.90 -7.77
CA ILE A 100 10.18 -1.69 -7.30
C ILE A 100 11.67 -1.99 -7.20
N THR A 101 12.49 -1.07 -7.69
CA THR A 101 13.95 -1.05 -7.48
C THR A 101 14.35 0.37 -7.15
N ALA A 102 14.84 0.57 -5.93
CA ALA A 102 15.11 1.90 -5.39
C ALA A 102 16.18 1.82 -4.28
N PRO A 103 16.91 2.92 -4.03
CA PRO A 103 17.76 3.02 -2.86
C PRO A 103 16.92 3.01 -1.58
N THR A 104 17.43 2.33 -0.56
CA THR A 104 16.86 2.34 0.79
C THR A 104 16.87 3.75 1.33
N TYR A 105 15.70 4.26 1.72
CA TYR A 105 15.54 5.54 2.38
C TYR A 105 15.69 5.42 3.90
N ALA A 106 15.03 4.43 4.50
CA ALA A 106 15.12 4.14 5.93
C ALA A 106 14.96 2.63 6.21
N MET A 107 15.44 2.21 7.38
CA MET A 107 15.26 0.86 7.90
C MET A 107 14.97 0.94 9.40
N GLU A 108 13.92 0.24 9.85
CA GLU A 108 13.49 0.21 11.23
C GLU A 108 13.39 -1.23 11.74
N LEU A 109 13.91 -1.49 12.94
CA LEU A 109 13.82 -2.80 13.58
C LEU A 109 12.57 -2.83 14.48
N LEU A 110 11.61 -3.69 14.13
CA LEU A 110 10.33 -3.81 14.82
C LEU A 110 10.28 -5.00 15.80
N GLY A 111 11.42 -5.64 16.04
CA GLY A 111 11.53 -6.85 16.87
C GLY A 111 11.35 -8.13 16.05
N ASP A 112 10.12 -8.42 15.62
CA ASP A 112 9.78 -9.63 14.84
C ASP A 112 9.93 -9.46 13.32
N ALA A 113 10.25 -8.24 12.87
CA ALA A 113 10.44 -7.87 11.47
C ALA A 113 11.37 -6.67 11.32
N THR A 114 11.83 -6.46 10.10
CA THR A 114 12.49 -5.22 9.67
C THR A 114 11.54 -4.49 8.74
N MET A 115 11.24 -3.23 9.00
CA MET A 115 10.56 -2.37 8.04
C MET A 115 11.60 -1.67 7.17
N VAL A 116 11.44 -1.73 5.86
CA VAL A 116 12.32 -1.06 4.90
C VAL A 116 11.48 -0.03 4.14
N THR A 117 11.96 1.21 4.10
CA THR A 117 11.30 2.30 3.38
C THR A 117 12.14 2.71 2.19
N VAL A 118 11.51 2.89 1.03
CA VAL A 118 12.11 3.39 -0.21
C VAL A 118 11.29 4.56 -0.75
N ILE A 119 11.84 5.28 -1.73
CA ILE A 119 11.07 6.27 -2.50
C ILE A 119 10.69 5.68 -3.85
N ALA A 120 9.39 5.62 -4.13
CA ALA A 120 8.83 5.24 -5.42
C ALA A 120 7.74 6.23 -5.85
N GLY A 121 7.83 6.74 -7.08
CA GLY A 121 7.09 7.91 -7.51
C GLY A 121 7.37 9.10 -6.59
N ASN A 122 6.31 9.67 -6.04
CA ASN A 122 6.34 10.76 -5.05
C ASN A 122 6.11 10.29 -3.61
N ALA A 123 6.13 8.98 -3.35
CA ALA A 123 5.73 8.40 -2.07
C ALA A 123 6.88 7.69 -1.33
N LEU A 124 6.81 7.73 0.00
CA LEU A 124 7.55 6.82 0.87
C LEU A 124 6.79 5.49 0.90
N VAL A 125 7.42 4.43 0.40
CA VAL A 125 6.87 3.07 0.35
C VAL A 125 7.56 2.22 1.40
N ALA A 126 6.78 1.66 2.30
CA ALA A 126 7.23 0.75 3.35
C ALA A 126 6.98 -0.72 2.96
N VAL A 127 7.93 -1.60 3.27
CA VAL A 127 7.83 -3.04 3.02
C VAL A 127 8.32 -3.81 4.24
N LYS A 128 7.54 -4.82 4.66
CA LYS A 128 7.90 -5.69 5.78
C LYS A 128 8.83 -6.79 5.30
N ALA A 129 10.04 -6.83 5.86
CA ALA A 129 11.03 -7.86 5.61
C ALA A 129 11.20 -8.77 6.84
N HIS A 130 11.88 -9.91 6.64
CA HIS A 130 12.25 -10.81 7.73
C HIS A 130 13.10 -10.07 8.78
N LYS A 131 12.96 -10.42 10.07
CA LYS A 131 13.64 -9.75 11.20
C LYS A 131 15.17 -9.66 11.10
N GLU A 132 15.77 -10.55 10.32
CA GLU A 132 17.22 -10.62 10.09
C GLU A 132 17.68 -9.83 8.87
N PHE A 133 16.75 -9.34 8.04
CA PHE A 133 17.08 -8.53 6.88
C PHE A 133 17.76 -7.23 7.30
N ARG A 134 18.86 -6.89 6.64
CA ARG A 134 19.64 -5.67 6.86
C ARG A 134 19.98 -5.04 5.52
N THR A 135 19.93 -3.72 5.50
CA THR A 135 20.33 -2.88 4.36
C THR A 135 20.89 -1.58 4.92
N GLU A 136 21.73 -0.90 4.13
CA GLU A 136 22.23 0.43 4.46
C GLU A 136 21.42 1.49 3.71
N ILE A 137 21.28 2.68 4.30
CA ILE A 137 20.67 3.82 3.61
C ILE A 137 21.46 4.09 2.31
N GLY A 138 20.74 4.25 1.20
CA GLY A 138 21.30 4.42 -0.14
C GLY A 138 21.56 3.11 -0.88
N SER A 139 21.58 1.96 -0.21
CA SER A 139 21.74 0.67 -0.88
C SER A 139 20.49 0.32 -1.69
N GLU A 140 20.69 -0.13 -2.92
CA GLU A 140 19.60 -0.57 -3.79
C GLU A 140 18.95 -1.83 -3.22
N VAL A 141 17.62 -1.82 -3.18
CA VAL A 141 16.80 -2.98 -2.80
C VAL A 141 15.76 -3.25 -3.89
N HIS A 142 15.43 -4.52 -4.05
CA HIS A 142 14.42 -4.97 -5.00
C HIS A 142 13.20 -5.51 -4.23
N ILE A 143 12.01 -5.04 -4.61
CA ILE A 143 10.77 -5.40 -3.95
C ILE A 143 9.81 -6.01 -4.98
N SER A 144 9.32 -7.19 -4.68
CA SER A 144 8.20 -7.84 -5.36
C SER A 144 6.89 -7.31 -4.80
N VAL A 145 6.00 -6.86 -5.69
CA VAL A 145 4.63 -6.43 -5.37
C VAL A 145 3.67 -7.26 -6.23
N PRO A 146 3.05 -8.30 -5.68
CA PRO A 146 2.12 -9.15 -6.42
C PRO A 146 0.90 -8.34 -6.92
N GLU A 147 0.53 -8.52 -8.19
CA GLU A 147 -0.63 -7.82 -8.79
C GLU A 147 -1.95 -8.07 -8.03
N ALA A 148 -2.09 -9.25 -7.39
CA ALA A 148 -3.29 -9.65 -6.66
C ALA A 148 -3.46 -8.88 -5.33
N SER A 149 -2.36 -8.32 -4.79
CA SER A 149 -2.38 -7.49 -3.59
C SER A 149 -2.48 -6.00 -3.91
N CYS A 150 -2.58 -5.64 -5.19
CA CYS A 150 -2.72 -4.26 -5.61
C CYS A 150 -4.17 -3.80 -5.55
N HIS A 151 -4.37 -2.64 -4.95
CA HIS A 151 -5.58 -1.84 -5.02
C HIS A 151 -5.31 -0.69 -5.97
N LEU A 152 -6.32 -0.27 -6.72
CA LEU A 152 -6.18 0.85 -7.63
C LEU A 152 -7.28 1.84 -7.32
N PHE A 153 -6.94 3.12 -7.41
CA PHE A 153 -7.84 4.21 -7.11
C PHE A 153 -7.77 5.25 -8.21
N ASP A 154 -8.90 5.90 -8.45
CA ASP A 154 -9.00 7.01 -9.37
C ASP A 154 -8.26 8.22 -8.80
N SER A 155 -7.33 8.81 -9.56
CA SER A 155 -6.52 9.93 -9.05
C SER A 155 -7.30 11.24 -8.88
N GLN A 156 -8.50 11.36 -9.46
CA GLN A 156 -9.32 12.57 -9.33
C GLN A 156 -10.35 12.42 -8.19
N THR A 157 -11.03 11.29 -8.14
CA THR A 157 -12.11 11.07 -7.15
C THR A 157 -11.62 10.40 -5.87
N GLY A 158 -10.50 9.67 -5.94
CA GLY A 158 -9.99 8.84 -4.86
C GLY A 158 -10.74 7.53 -4.66
N GLU A 159 -11.78 7.25 -5.46
CA GLU A 159 -12.58 6.04 -5.36
C GLU A 159 -11.82 4.82 -5.90
N ARG A 160 -12.06 3.64 -5.30
CA ARG A 160 -11.45 2.38 -5.76
C ARG A 160 -11.92 2.00 -7.16
N LEU A 161 -10.96 1.65 -8.01
CA LEU A 161 -11.18 1.15 -9.37
C LEU A 161 -11.14 -0.38 -9.38
N GLY A 162 -12.21 -1.00 -9.88
CA GLY A 162 -12.33 -2.46 -9.96
C GLY A 162 -12.73 -3.09 -8.62
N GLY A 163 -13.91 -3.70 -8.60
CA GLY A 163 -14.44 -4.48 -7.48
C GLY A 163 -13.90 -5.89 -7.49
#